data_AF-A0A965TED1-F1
#
_entry.id   AF-A0A965TED1-F1
#
_cell.length_a   1.000
_cell.length_b   1.000
_cell.length_c   1.000
_cell.angle_alpha   90.00
_cell.angle_beta   90.00
_cell.angle_gamma   90.00
#
_symmetry.space_group_name_H-M   'P 1'
#
loop_
_entity.id
_entity.type
_entity.pdbx_description
1 polymer ?
#
loop_
_entity_poly.entity_id
_entity_poly.type
_entity_poly.pdbx_seq_one_letter_code
_entity_poly.pdbx_strand_id
1 'polypeptide(L)'
;MILDSLNLPYGIQSLDLKELELLAEEVRTRIIEVVKANGGHLAASLGAVDITVAMLHEFSPLKDIILYDVGHQAYSYKLLTDRRDTFAT
;
A
#
# COMPACT_ATOMS: atom_id res chain seq x y z
N MET A 1 -8.61 11.51 -2.33
CA MET A 1 -7.27 10.93 -2.54
C MET A 1 -7.38 9.87 -3.64
N ILE A 2 -6.38 9.70 -4.50
CA ILE A 2 -6.41 8.65 -5.55
C ILE A 2 -6.56 7.26 -4.90
N LEU A 3 -5.97 7.08 -3.71
CA LEU A 3 -6.10 5.91 -2.83
C LEU A 3 -7.57 5.57 -2.50
N ASP A 4 -8.43 6.57 -2.30
CA ASP A 4 -9.84 6.36 -1.92
C ASP A 4 -10.72 6.02 -3.13
N SER A 5 -10.40 6.56 -4.30
CA SER A 5 -11.19 6.38 -5.52
C SER A 5 -10.81 5.15 -6.35
N LEU A 6 -9.60 4.61 -6.13
CA LEU A 6 -9.10 3.45 -6.87
C LEU A 6 -9.89 2.17 -6.55
N ASN A 7 -10.12 1.37 -7.59
CA ASN A 7 -10.59 0.00 -7.44
C ASN A 7 -9.40 -0.92 -7.17
N LEU A 8 -9.05 -1.10 -5.89
CA LEU A 8 -7.87 -1.84 -5.47
C LEU A 8 -8.07 -3.36 -5.52
N PRO A 9 -7.00 -4.14 -5.78
CA PRO A 9 -5.65 -3.70 -6.17
C PRO A 9 -5.51 -3.37 -7.66
N TYR A 10 -6.49 -3.74 -8.50
CA TYR A 10 -6.36 -3.73 -9.96
C TYR A 10 -6.16 -2.35 -10.59
N GLY A 11 -6.77 -1.31 -10.01
CA GLY A 11 -6.66 0.05 -10.51
C GLY A 11 -5.23 0.60 -10.48
N ILE A 12 -4.32 0.00 -9.70
CA ILE A 12 -2.92 0.41 -9.63
C ILE A 12 -2.22 0.18 -10.99
N GLN A 13 -2.57 -0.90 -11.71
CA GLN A 13 -1.93 -1.26 -12.99
C GLN A 13 -2.27 -0.30 -14.14
N SER A 14 -3.27 0.57 -13.97
CA SER A 14 -3.66 1.57 -14.97
C SER A 14 -3.04 2.95 -14.74
N LEU A 15 -2.27 3.12 -13.67
CA LEU A 15 -1.70 4.42 -13.29
C LEU A 15 -0.44 4.73 -14.10
N ASP A 16 -0.27 6.01 -14.45
CA ASP A 16 1.02 6.48 -14.93
C ASP A 16 2.02 6.72 -13.79
N LEU A 17 3.29 7.02 -14.13
CA LEU A 17 4.35 7.21 -13.13
C LEU A 17 4.03 8.31 -12.10
N LYS A 18 3.39 9.41 -12.52
CA LYS A 18 3.05 10.51 -11.60
C LYS A 18 1.92 10.12 -10.67
N GLU A 19 0.95 9.37 -11.18
CA GLU A 19 -0.14 8.83 -10.37
C GLU A 19 0.37 7.78 -9.37
N LEU A 20 1.37 6.97 -9.73
CA LEU A 20 2.05 6.04 -8.82
C LEU A 20 2.81 6.77 -7.70
N GLU A 21 3.52 7.85 -8.03
CA GLU A 21 4.19 8.71 -7.05
C GLU A 21 3.16 9.31 -6.06
N LEU A 22 2.05 9.84 -6.57
CA LEU A 22 0.97 10.38 -5.75
C LEU A 22 0.34 9.30 -4.85
N LEU A 23 0.05 8.12 -5.39
CA LEU A 23 -0.47 7.00 -4.60
C LEU A 23 0.49 6.63 -3.47
N ALA A 24 1.80 6.60 -3.73
CA ALA A 24 2.80 6.30 -2.72
C ALA A 24 2.84 7.36 -1.60
N GLU A 25 2.66 8.64 -1.91
CA GLU A 25 2.55 9.71 -0.91
C GLU A 25 1.30 9.56 -0.03
N GLU A 26 0.15 9.30 -0.65
CA GLU A 26 -1.12 9.10 0.08
C GLU A 26 -1.07 7.86 0.98
N VAL A 27 -0.46 6.76 0.50
CA VAL A 27 -0.24 5.54 1.30
C VAL A 27 0.63 5.83 2.52
N ARG A 28 1.75 6.56 2.36
CA ARG A 28 2.60 6.95 3.50
C ARG A 28 1.84 7.79 4.51
N THR A 29 1.09 8.77 4.04
CA THR A 29 0.25 9.64 4.88
C THR A 29 -0.73 8.80 5.69
N ARG A 30 -1.44 7.88 5.04
CA ARG A 30 -2.39 6.99 5.70
C ARG A 30 -1.75 6.08 6.74
N ILE A 31 -0.57 5.51 6.44
CA ILE A 31 0.19 4.69 7.41
C ILE A 31 0.61 5.52 8.63
N ILE A 32 1.12 6.74 8.43
CA ILE A 32 1.52 7.64 9.51
C ILE A 32 0.33 7.95 10.42
N GLU A 33 -0.83 8.28 9.85
CA GLU A 33 -2.05 8.60 10.61
C GLU A 33 -2.48 7.42 11.49
N VAL A 34 -2.59 6.22 10.92
CA VAL A 34 -3.05 5.02 11.65
C VAL A 34 -2.05 4.63 12.73
N VAL A 35 -0.76 4.58 12.41
CA VAL A 35 0.27 4.18 13.38
C VAL A 35 0.43 5.22 14.50
N LYS A 36 0.23 6.51 14.20
CA LYS A 36 0.21 7.56 15.24
C LYS A 36 -0.92 7.35 16.25
N ALA A 37 -2.08 6.85 15.81
CA ALA A 37 -3.22 6.59 16.68
C ALA A 37 -3.11 5.25 17.44
N ASN A 38 -2.62 4.20 16.78
CA ASN A 38 -2.74 2.82 17.26
C ASN A 38 -1.41 2.15 17.64
N GLY A 39 -0.27 2.78 17.34
CA GLY A 39 1.05 2.16 17.41
C GLY A 39 1.33 1.18 16.25
N GLY A 40 2.52 0.58 16.23
CA GLY A 40 2.92 -0.42 15.21
C GLY A 40 4.25 -0.12 14.50
N HIS A 41 4.54 -0.90 13.46
CA HIS A 41 5.82 -0.85 12.73
C HIS A 41 5.88 0.26 11.68
N LEU A 42 6.23 1.48 12.09
CA LEU A 42 6.25 2.63 11.19
C LEU A 42 7.39 2.59 10.15
N ALA A 43 8.64 2.58 10.61
CA ALA A 43 9.79 2.81 9.73
C ALA A 43 9.92 1.75 8.62
N ALA A 44 9.77 0.47 8.96
CA ALA A 44 9.82 -0.63 8.00
C ALA A 44 8.69 -0.52 6.96
N SER A 45 7.48 -0.16 7.40
CA SER A 45 6.33 0.03 6.52
C SER A 45 6.52 1.20 5.55
N LEU A 46 7.04 2.33 6.02
CA LEU A 46 7.28 3.50 5.17
C LEU A 46 8.37 3.23 4.12
N GLY A 47 9.43 2.50 4.49
CA GLY A 47 10.50 2.13 3.56
C GLY A 47 10.07 1.14 2.47
N ALA A 48 8.98 0.40 2.67
CA ALA A 48 8.47 -0.59 1.74
C ALA A 48 7.35 -0.07 0.81
N VAL A 49 6.95 1.20 0.91
CA VAL A 49 5.82 1.73 0.14
C VAL A 49 6.09 1.67 -1.36
N ASP A 50 7.21 2.22 -1.84
CA ASP A 50 7.51 2.33 -3.28
C ASP A 50 7.59 0.96 -3.95
N ILE A 51 8.31 0.02 -3.32
CA ILE A 51 8.43 -1.33 -3.85
C ILE A 51 7.07 -2.03 -3.85
N THR A 52 6.22 -1.80 -2.87
CA THR A 52 4.89 -2.40 -2.84
C THR A 52 4.00 -1.85 -3.95
N VAL A 53 4.01 -0.54 -4.18
CA VAL A 53 3.27 0.10 -5.27
C VAL A 53 3.76 -0.42 -6.63
N ALA A 54 5.08 -0.47 -6.85
CA ALA A 54 5.66 -1.00 -8.08
C ALA A 54 5.32 -2.49 -8.29
N MET A 55 5.38 -3.30 -7.23
CA MET A 55 4.99 -4.71 -7.29
C MET A 55 3.52 -4.89 -7.66
N LEU A 56 2.61 -4.07 -7.14
CA LEU A 56 1.19 -4.15 -7.48
C LEU A 56 0.84 -3.54 -8.84
N HIS A 57 1.71 -2.68 -9.38
CA HIS A 57 1.62 -2.20 -10.76
C HIS A 57 1.99 -3.30 -11.76
N GLU A 58 3.06 -4.06 -11.50
CA GLU A 58 3.57 -5.10 -12.42
C GLU A 58 2.93 -6.48 -12.21
N PHE A 59 2.64 -6.85 -10.97
CA PHE A 59 2.14 -8.17 -10.60
C PHE A 59 0.69 -8.11 -10.12
N SER A 60 -0.04 -9.20 -10.33
CA SER A 60 -1.41 -9.34 -9.85
C SER A 60 -1.43 -10.23 -8.60
N PRO A 61 -1.77 -9.73 -7.40
CA PRO A 61 -1.75 -10.54 -6.17
C PRO A 61 -2.80 -11.68 -6.15
N LEU A 62 -3.67 -11.76 -7.16
CA LEU A 62 -4.63 -12.84 -7.34
C LEU A 62 -4.13 -13.95 -8.27
N LYS A 63 -2.98 -13.75 -8.93
CA LYS A 63 -2.35 -14.71 -9.84
C LYS A 63 -0.92 -15.03 -9.40
N ASP A 64 -0.20 -14.01 -8.97
CA ASP A 64 1.20 -14.06 -8.57
C ASP A 64 1.33 -14.11 -7.05
N ILE A 65 2.33 -14.85 -6.57
CA ILE A 65 2.63 -14.95 -5.14
C ILE A 65 3.63 -13.85 -4.79
N ILE A 66 3.20 -12.90 -3.95
CA ILE A 66 4.07 -11.88 -3.36
C ILE A 66 4.32 -12.25 -1.91
N LEU A 67 5.58 -12.55 -1.58
CA LEU A 67 5.97 -13.00 -0.24
C LEU A 67 6.78 -11.93 0.49
N TYR A 68 6.28 -11.49 1.64
CA TYR A 68 6.99 -10.62 2.57
C TYR A 68 7.58 -11.48 3.69
N ASP A 69 8.91 -11.44 3.85
CA ASP A 69 9.55 -12.07 5.01
C ASP A 69 9.23 -11.28 6.29
N VAL A 70 8.93 -11.98 7.39
CA VAL A 70 8.36 -11.47 8.66
C VAL A 70 6.98 -10.78 8.51
N GLY A 71 6.86 -9.78 7.62
CA GLY A 71 5.60 -9.11 7.27
C GLY A 71 5.34 -7.78 7.99
N HIS A 72 6.24 -7.34 8.88
CA HIS A 72 6.11 -6.07 9.62
C HIS A 72 6.19 -4.81 8.74
N GLN A 73 6.70 -4.95 7.51
CA GLN A 73 6.80 -3.93 6.47
C GLN A 73 5.59 -3.93 5.50
N ALA A 74 4.66 -4.87 5.64
CA ALA A 74 3.61 -5.12 4.64
C ALA A 74 2.33 -4.27 4.83
N TYR A 75 2.42 -3.13 5.52
CA TYR A 75 1.25 -2.27 5.78
C TYR A 75 0.70 -1.64 4.49
N SER A 76 1.58 -1.17 3.60
CA SER A 76 1.21 -0.71 2.26
C SER A 76 0.48 -1.80 1.48
N TYR A 77 0.96 -3.04 1.56
CA TYR A 77 0.36 -4.17 0.85
C TYR A 77 -1.07 -4.44 1.35
N LYS A 78 -1.26 -4.52 2.67
CA LYS A 78 -2.59 -4.67 3.30
C LYS A 78 -3.54 -3.54 2.89
N LEU A 79 -3.08 -2.30 2.96
CA LEU A 79 -3.85 -1.11 2.57
C LEU A 79 -4.28 -1.17 1.09
N LEU A 80 -3.40 -1.62 0.21
CA LEU A 80 -3.61 -1.62 -1.25
C LEU A 80 -4.30 -2.87 -1.80
N THR A 81 -4.64 -3.86 -0.97
CA THR A 81 -5.21 -5.14 -1.43
C THR A 81 -6.54 -5.48 -0.78
N ASP A 82 -6.59 -5.65 0.54
CA ASP A 82 -7.74 -6.24 1.23
C ASP A 82 -8.30 -5.38 2.36
N ARG A 83 -7.51 -4.44 2.90
CA ARG A 83 -7.81 -3.79 4.19
C ARG A 83 -7.96 -2.28 4.12
N ARG A 84 -8.17 -1.65 2.96
CA ARG A 84 -8.30 -0.18 2.90
C ARG A 84 -9.29 0.37 3.91
N ASP A 85 -10.50 -0.20 3.94
CA ASP A 85 -11.61 0.31 4.75
C ASP A 85 -11.45 -0.04 6.24
N THR A 86 -10.74 -1.12 6.56
CA THR A 86 -10.47 -1.57 7.93
C THR A 86 -9.05 -1.24 8.39
N PHE A 87 -8.30 -0.44 7.64
CA PHE A 87 -6.86 -0.25 7.91
C PHE A 87 -6.61 0.46 9.24
N ALA A 88 -7.56 1.27 9.70
CA ALA A 88 -7.47 2.04 10.94
C ALA A 88 -7.83 1.24 12.21
N THR A 89 -8.24 -0.03 12.09
CA THR A 89 -8.70 -0.89 13.18
C THR A 89 -7.85 -2.13 13.28
#